data_AF-A0A7X6VY88-F1
#
_entry.id   AF-A0A7X6VY88-F1
#
_cell.length_a   1.000
_cell.length_b   1.000
_cell.length_c   1.000
_cell.angle_alpha   90.00
_cell.angle_beta   90.00
_cell.angle_gamma   90.00
#
_symmetry.space_group_name_H-M   'P 1'
#
loop_
_entity.id
_entity.type
_entity.pdbx_description
1 polymer ?
#
loop_
_entity_poly.entity_id
_entity_poly.type
_entity_poly.pdbx_seq_one_letter_code
_entity_poly.pdbx_strand_id
1 'polypeptide(L)'
;NDGDGLFFKPVQKGRKTTEKVIEARDIVVELRKSYHSVEEIKVVFDSKFTNYENLKKLDDNEIKFVTIRRRGKNIIDRLEQIPAKSKKAIRVEMAGNKKRSLTVLDEEIHLKGYGGTIRQISITGHGKIKPALIITNDFDLKVELIVRKYTKRWIVEKTISEQIEFFHLNLVSSSMVIKVDFDLTMSILTHNLFRLFALDLERYSHISDQSLFDKFILNTADIEIENDKIKVFLKKKRNLPVILEIMQKFASKKYEWLGNMRMEFYGASYS
;
A
#
# COMPACT_ATOMS: atom_id res chain seq x y z
N ASN A 1 37.07 -27.98 -23.38
CA ASN A 1 35.77 -28.09 -22.69
C ASN A 1 35.75 -27.12 -21.53
N ASP A 2 35.60 -25.83 -21.83
CA ASP A 2 35.39 -24.78 -20.82
C ASP A 2 34.39 -23.82 -21.43
N GLY A 3 33.16 -23.77 -20.91
CA GLY A 3 32.11 -23.01 -21.58
C GLY A 3 30.74 -22.94 -20.93
N ASP A 4 30.55 -23.33 -19.66
CA ASP A 4 29.26 -23.19 -19.00
C ASP A 4 29.42 -22.76 -17.55
N GLY A 5 28.97 -21.54 -17.22
CA GLY A 5 28.84 -21.13 -15.82
C GLY A 5 28.85 -19.62 -15.51
N LEU A 6 29.03 -18.74 -16.50
CA LEU A 6 29.19 -17.30 -16.22
C LEU A 6 27.87 -16.49 -16.10
N PHE A 7 26.73 -17.01 -16.54
CA PHE A 7 25.49 -16.21 -16.63
C PHE A 7 24.30 -16.72 -15.82
N PHE A 8 24.25 -18.00 -15.43
CA PHE A 8 23.14 -18.54 -14.65
C PHE A 8 23.66 -19.20 -13.38
N LYS A 9 23.67 -18.44 -12.28
CA LYS A 9 23.81 -19.02 -10.94
C LYS A 9 22.55 -19.84 -10.63
N PRO A 10 22.67 -21.08 -10.12
CA PRO A 10 21.51 -21.82 -9.63
C PRO A 10 20.81 -21.01 -8.53
N VAL A 11 19.47 -21.03 -8.52
CA VAL A 11 18.65 -20.31 -7.52
C VAL A 11 19.02 -20.82 -6.13
N GLN A 12 19.85 -20.07 -5.42
CA GLN A 12 20.15 -20.33 -4.02
C GLN A 12 18.96 -19.91 -3.19
N LYS A 13 18.48 -20.82 -2.33
CA LYS A 13 17.42 -20.54 -1.37
C LYS A 13 17.86 -19.35 -0.51
N GLY A 14 17.14 -18.23 -0.62
CA GLY A 14 17.46 -17.00 0.10
C GLY A 14 17.62 -17.23 1.59
N ARG A 15 18.47 -16.42 2.25
CA ARG A 15 18.66 -16.48 3.71
C ARG A 15 17.30 -16.41 4.40
N LYS A 16 17.09 -17.27 5.40
CA LYS A 16 15.90 -17.17 6.26
C LYS A 16 15.84 -15.76 6.84
N THR A 17 14.67 -15.14 6.75
CA THR A 17 14.40 -13.81 7.30
C THR A 17 14.82 -13.78 8.76
N THR A 18 15.71 -12.85 9.11
CA THR A 18 16.20 -12.68 10.49
C THR A 18 15.24 -11.76 11.27
N GLU A 19 15.21 -11.90 12.59
CA GLU A 19 14.35 -11.07 13.47
C GLU A 19 14.53 -9.57 13.24
N LYS A 20 15.76 -9.11 12.95
CA LYS A 20 16.06 -7.71 12.62
C LYS A 20 15.35 -7.18 11.36
N VAL A 21 15.11 -8.03 10.36
CA VAL A 21 14.39 -7.65 9.14
C VAL A 21 12.89 -7.54 9.41
N ILE A 22 12.39 -8.32 10.36
CA ILE A 22 11.01 -8.22 10.85
C ILE A 22 10.82 -6.92 11.63
N GLU A 23 11.79 -6.54 12.47
CA GLU A 23 11.81 -5.25 13.17
C GLU A 23 11.86 -4.06 12.21
N ALA A 24 12.74 -4.07 11.21
CA ALA A 24 12.80 -3.00 10.21
C ALA A 24 11.46 -2.84 9.48
N ARG A 25 10.82 -3.95 9.06
CA ARG A 25 9.48 -3.93 8.48
C ARG A 25 8.46 -3.29 9.43
N ASP A 26 8.45 -3.71 10.69
CA ASP A 26 7.48 -3.24 11.67
C ASP A 26 7.70 -1.73 11.97
N ILE A 27 8.95 -1.25 12.03
CA ILE A 27 9.32 0.18 12.16
C ILE A 27 8.84 0.99 10.94
N VAL A 28 8.97 0.47 9.73
CA VAL A 28 8.53 1.16 8.49
C VAL A 28 7.03 1.29 8.42
N VAL A 29 6.34 0.22 8.79
CA VAL A 29 4.88 0.20 8.93
C VAL A 29 4.45 1.21 10.00
N GLU A 30 5.18 1.30 11.11
CA GLU A 30 4.91 2.21 12.21
C GLU A 30 5.10 3.68 11.81
N LEU A 31 6.25 4.03 11.23
CA LEU A 31 6.52 5.38 10.73
C LEU A 31 5.49 5.80 9.67
N ARG A 32 5.14 4.93 8.73
CA ARG A 32 4.12 5.29 7.72
C ARG A 32 2.71 5.40 8.29
N LYS A 33 2.39 4.63 9.33
CA LYS A 33 1.12 4.78 10.05
C LYS A 33 1.06 6.09 10.82
N SER A 34 2.16 6.55 11.41
CA SER A 34 2.20 7.82 12.13
C SER A 34 2.12 9.03 11.18
N TYR A 35 2.82 9.01 10.04
CA TYR A 35 2.85 10.13 9.08
C TYR A 35 1.63 10.25 8.15
N HIS A 36 0.80 9.20 7.99
CA HIS A 36 -0.46 9.27 7.23
C HIS A 36 -1.70 9.58 8.09
N SER A 37 -1.50 10.10 9.30
CA SER A 37 -2.59 10.38 10.24
C SER A 37 -3.55 11.42 9.67
N VAL A 38 -4.73 10.95 9.28
CA VAL A 38 -5.94 11.74 9.03
C VAL A 38 -6.27 12.50 10.32
N GLU A 39 -6.27 13.83 10.27
CA GLU A 39 -6.30 14.74 11.43
C GLU A 39 -7.51 14.58 12.39
N GLU A 40 -8.54 13.79 12.05
CA GLU A 40 -9.81 13.78 12.79
C GLU A 40 -10.15 12.47 13.55
N ILE A 41 -9.20 11.55 13.78
CA ILE A 41 -9.32 10.59 14.91
C ILE A 41 -7.93 10.39 15.50
N LYS A 42 -7.77 10.81 16.76
CA LYS A 42 -6.61 10.49 17.58
C LYS A 42 -6.52 8.96 17.71
N VAL A 43 -5.55 8.40 17.01
CA VAL A 43 -4.99 7.06 17.15
C VAL A 43 -5.87 5.89 16.70
N VAL A 44 -5.59 5.43 15.47
CA VAL A 44 -6.02 4.14 14.94
C VAL A 44 -4.86 3.16 15.15
N PHE A 45 -4.98 2.20 16.06
CA PHE A 45 -3.91 1.25 16.38
C PHE A 45 -3.94 -0.02 15.49
N ASP A 46 -2.80 -0.70 15.36
CA ASP A 46 -2.76 -2.06 14.81
C ASP A 46 -3.27 -3.07 15.85
N SER A 47 -3.95 -4.11 15.39
CA SER A 47 -4.35 -5.32 16.12
C SER A 47 -3.19 -6.07 16.82
N LYS A 48 -1.93 -5.70 16.55
CA LYS A 48 -0.73 -6.17 17.28
C LYS A 48 -0.41 -5.35 18.53
N PHE A 49 -0.81 -4.07 18.59
CA PHE A 49 -0.55 -3.17 19.72
C PHE A 49 -1.75 -2.97 20.65
N THR A 50 -2.89 -3.55 20.28
CA THR A 50 -4.15 -3.46 21.02
C THR A 50 -4.32 -4.66 21.94
N ASN A 51 -3.54 -4.69 23.03
CA ASN A 51 -4.07 -5.33 24.23
C ASN A 51 -5.29 -4.50 24.67
N TYR A 52 -6.41 -5.16 25.00
CA TYR A 52 -7.63 -4.47 25.41
C TYR A 52 -7.42 -3.56 26.63
N GLU A 53 -6.42 -3.88 27.45
CA GLU A 53 -5.96 -3.05 28.57
C GLU A 53 -5.41 -1.69 28.10
N ASN A 54 -4.69 -1.65 26.97
CA ASN A 54 -4.19 -0.38 26.41
C ASN A 54 -5.32 0.45 25.81
N LEU A 55 -6.33 -0.19 25.22
CA LEU A 55 -7.53 0.51 24.77
C LEU A 55 -8.30 1.11 25.95
N LYS A 56 -8.34 0.42 27.08
CA LYS A 56 -8.96 0.95 28.30
C LYS A 56 -8.23 2.19 28.79
N LYS A 57 -6.89 2.18 28.82
CA LYS A 57 -6.11 3.39 29.15
C LYS A 57 -6.47 4.58 28.25
N LEU A 58 -6.67 4.37 26.95
CA LEU A 58 -7.06 5.47 26.04
C LEU A 58 -8.46 5.99 26.35
N ASP A 59 -9.39 5.08 26.63
CA ASP A 59 -10.76 5.41 27.01
C ASP A 59 -10.80 6.21 28.32
N ASP A 60 -10.00 5.79 29.31
CA ASP A 60 -9.85 6.47 30.60
C ASP A 60 -9.20 7.87 30.47
N ASN A 61 -8.45 8.10 29.40
CA ASN A 61 -7.89 9.42 29.04
C ASN A 61 -8.81 10.21 28.08
N GLU A 62 -10.06 9.79 27.90
CA GLU A 62 -11.07 10.43 27.04
C GLU A 62 -10.65 10.51 25.56
N ILE A 63 -9.76 9.62 25.12
CA ILE A 63 -9.29 9.56 23.72
C ILE A 63 -10.21 8.62 22.94
N LYS A 64 -10.91 9.18 21.94
CA LYS A 64 -11.72 8.39 20.99
C LYS A 64 -10.84 7.66 19.98
N PHE A 65 -11.08 6.37 19.79
CA PHE A 65 -10.31 5.52 18.87
C PHE A 65 -11.23 4.69 17.96
N VAL A 66 -10.70 4.30 16.81
CA VAL A 66 -11.29 3.28 15.91
C VAL A 66 -10.19 2.29 15.59
N THR A 67 -10.42 0.98 15.69
CA THR A 67 -9.39 -0.04 15.42
C THR A 67 -9.97 -1.36 14.91
N ILE A 68 -9.12 -2.26 14.39
CA ILE A 68 -9.51 -3.60 13.93
C ILE A 68 -9.43 -4.59 15.08
N ARG A 69 -10.46 -5.40 15.22
CA ARG A 69 -10.42 -6.60 16.06
C ARG A 69 -10.01 -7.82 15.26
N ARG A 70 -9.09 -8.63 15.80
CA ARG A 70 -8.72 -9.91 15.18
C ARG A 70 -9.92 -10.84 15.08
N ARG A 71 -9.98 -11.58 13.98
CA ARG A 71 -11.06 -12.54 13.69
C ARG A 71 -10.70 -13.89 14.29
N GLY A 72 -11.30 -14.23 15.43
CA GLY A 72 -11.25 -15.58 15.98
C GLY A 72 -12.31 -16.47 15.34
N LYS A 73 -12.05 -17.78 15.24
CA LYS A 73 -12.99 -18.76 14.66
C LYS A 73 -14.40 -18.65 15.25
N ASN A 74 -14.51 -18.64 16.58
CA ASN A 74 -15.78 -18.50 17.30
C ASN A 74 -16.54 -17.20 16.99
N ILE A 75 -15.82 -16.11 16.66
CA ILE A 75 -16.46 -14.82 16.32
C ILE A 75 -17.04 -14.91 14.91
N ILE A 76 -16.32 -15.52 13.98
CA ILE A 76 -16.80 -15.71 12.60
C ILE A 76 -18.03 -16.63 12.62
N ASP A 77 -17.94 -17.78 13.29
CA ASP A 77 -19.03 -18.76 13.37
C ASP A 77 -20.31 -18.13 13.95
N ARG A 78 -20.17 -17.29 15.00
CA ARG A 78 -21.29 -16.52 15.56
C ARG A 78 -21.89 -15.57 14.52
N LEU A 79 -21.07 -14.80 13.80
CA LEU A 79 -21.54 -13.79 12.84
C LEU A 79 -22.24 -14.41 11.61
N GLU A 80 -21.86 -15.63 11.23
CA GLU A 80 -22.52 -16.41 10.19
C GLU A 80 -23.92 -16.86 10.62
N GLN A 81 -24.09 -17.23 11.89
CA GLN A 81 -25.37 -17.63 12.45
C GLN A 81 -26.35 -16.47 12.68
N ILE A 82 -25.88 -15.21 12.66
CA ILE A 82 -26.75 -14.05 12.88
C ILE A 82 -27.71 -13.86 11.68
N PRO A 83 -29.03 -13.76 11.93
CA PRO A 83 -30.03 -13.57 10.89
C PRO A 83 -29.78 -12.35 10.02
N ALA A 84 -30.10 -12.44 8.74
CA ALA A 84 -29.96 -11.34 7.79
C ALA A 84 -30.75 -10.08 8.20
N LYS A 85 -31.87 -10.25 8.92
CA LYS A 85 -32.70 -9.13 9.42
C LYS A 85 -31.98 -8.23 10.43
N SER A 86 -31.01 -8.77 11.17
CA SER A 86 -30.23 -8.01 12.15
C SER A 86 -29.08 -7.23 11.49
N LYS A 87 -28.81 -7.49 10.21
CA LYS A 87 -27.74 -6.84 9.44
C LYS A 87 -28.34 -5.66 8.67
N LYS A 88 -27.67 -4.52 8.73
CA LYS A 88 -28.07 -3.29 8.02
C LYS A 88 -27.26 -3.15 6.75
N ALA A 89 -27.90 -2.74 5.66
CA ALA A 89 -27.21 -2.35 4.44
C ALA A 89 -26.88 -0.86 4.52
N ILE A 90 -25.59 -0.52 4.45
CA ILE A 90 -25.10 0.86 4.44
C ILE A 90 -24.44 1.17 3.09
N ARG A 91 -24.49 2.43 2.65
CA ARG A 91 -23.76 2.89 1.47
C ARG A 91 -22.54 3.68 1.88
N VAL A 92 -21.36 3.22 1.47
CA VAL A 92 -20.08 3.85 1.80
C VAL A 92 -19.44 4.39 0.53
N GLU A 93 -18.91 5.61 0.61
CA GLU A 93 -18.12 6.23 -0.46
C GLU A 93 -16.75 5.56 -0.60
N MET A 94 -16.41 5.20 -1.83
CA MET A 94 -15.09 4.71 -2.22
C MET A 94 -14.32 5.78 -2.99
N ALA A 95 -13.03 5.53 -3.22
CA ALA A 95 -12.21 6.34 -4.12
C ALA A 95 -12.88 6.53 -5.50
N GLY A 96 -12.79 7.75 -6.03
CA GLY A 96 -13.35 8.11 -7.34
C GLY A 96 -14.88 8.30 -7.37
N ASN A 97 -15.48 8.85 -6.31
CA ASN A 97 -16.93 9.13 -6.18
C ASN A 97 -17.87 7.92 -6.36
N LYS A 98 -17.34 6.70 -6.35
CA LYS A 98 -18.15 5.48 -6.43
C LYS A 98 -18.72 5.14 -5.07
N LYS A 99 -20.00 4.80 -5.00
CA LYS A 99 -20.64 4.31 -3.77
C LYS A 99 -20.76 2.79 -3.82
N ARG A 100 -20.55 2.11 -2.69
CA ARG A 100 -20.74 0.66 -2.56
C ARG A 100 -21.67 0.36 -1.40
N SER A 101 -22.58 -0.59 -1.61
CA SER A 101 -23.41 -1.13 -0.54
C SER A 101 -22.63 -2.19 0.24
N LEU A 102 -22.57 -2.04 1.56
CA LEU A 102 -21.97 -2.98 2.49
C LEU A 102 -23.03 -3.46 3.48
N THR A 103 -23.02 -4.74 3.78
CA THR A 103 -23.85 -5.31 4.85
C THR A 103 -23.03 -5.31 6.12
N VAL A 104 -23.54 -4.65 7.15
CA VAL A 104 -22.87 -4.45 8.44
C VAL A 104 -23.78 -4.86 9.58
N LEU A 105 -23.17 -5.35 10.65
CA LEU A 105 -23.81 -5.53 11.95
C LEU A 105 -23.16 -4.52 12.91
N ASP A 106 -23.98 -3.71 13.56
CA ASP A 106 -23.58 -2.71 14.54
C ASP A 106 -24.12 -3.17 15.91
N GLU A 107 -23.21 -3.49 16.82
CA GLU A 107 -23.54 -4.09 18.12
C GLU A 107 -22.63 -3.56 19.22
N GLU A 108 -23.13 -3.56 20.45
CA GLU A 108 -22.34 -3.29 21.64
C GLU A 108 -21.88 -4.61 22.26
N ILE A 109 -20.60 -4.71 22.58
CA ILE A 109 -19.99 -5.92 23.13
C ILE A 109 -19.14 -5.61 24.35
N HIS A 110 -18.92 -6.64 25.16
CA HIS A 110 -17.96 -6.60 26.26
C HIS A 110 -16.69 -7.36 25.85
N LEU A 111 -15.54 -6.69 25.95
CA LEU A 111 -14.24 -7.29 25.68
C LEU A 111 -13.52 -7.60 26.99
N LYS A 112 -13.12 -8.86 27.16
CA LYS A 112 -12.32 -9.31 28.32
C LYS A 112 -10.99 -8.54 28.32
N GLY A 113 -10.72 -7.78 29.38
CA GLY A 113 -9.53 -6.92 29.50
C GLY A 113 -9.75 -5.44 29.14
N TYR A 114 -10.89 -5.08 28.54
CA TYR A 114 -11.29 -3.67 28.37
C TYR A 114 -12.04 -3.13 29.60
N GLY A 115 -12.77 -3.99 30.31
CA GLY A 115 -13.48 -3.60 31.54
C GLY A 115 -14.70 -2.69 31.31
N GLY A 116 -15.25 -2.68 30.09
CA GLY A 116 -16.41 -1.88 29.73
C GLY A 116 -17.11 -2.35 28.46
N THR A 117 -18.14 -1.62 28.06
CA THR A 117 -18.84 -1.82 26.78
C THR A 117 -18.10 -1.08 25.67
N ILE A 118 -18.00 -1.71 24.50
CA ILE A 118 -17.39 -1.12 23.31
C ILE A 118 -18.28 -1.41 22.11
N ARG A 119 -18.33 -0.48 21.16
CA ARG A 119 -19.08 -0.68 19.93
C ARG A 119 -18.26 -1.50 18.94
N GLN A 120 -18.89 -2.52 18.35
CA GLN A 120 -18.33 -3.36 17.29
C GLN A 120 -19.16 -3.24 16.01
N ILE A 121 -18.47 -2.96 14.91
CA ILE A 121 -19.03 -2.97 13.56
C ILE A 121 -18.42 -4.13 12.78
N SER A 122 -19.25 -5.12 12.46
CA SER A 122 -18.87 -6.30 11.70
C SER A 122 -19.31 -6.14 10.24
N ILE A 123 -18.35 -6.07 9.33
CA ILE A 123 -18.60 -6.03 7.88
C ILE A 123 -18.63 -7.46 7.37
N THR A 124 -19.79 -7.92 6.90
CA THR A 124 -19.89 -9.23 6.25
C THR A 124 -19.23 -9.17 4.87
N GLY A 125 -18.31 -10.09 4.61
CA GLY A 125 -17.67 -10.22 3.31
C GLY A 125 -18.64 -10.80 2.28
N HIS A 126 -18.74 -10.18 1.11
CA HIS A 126 -19.44 -10.75 -0.04
C HIS A 126 -18.56 -10.62 -1.29
N GLY A 127 -18.39 -11.72 -2.03
CA GLY A 127 -17.47 -11.80 -3.18
C GLY A 127 -16.02 -11.48 -2.82
N LYS A 128 -15.45 -10.40 -3.39
CA LYS A 128 -14.05 -9.97 -3.18
C LYS A 128 -13.79 -9.25 -1.84
N ILE A 129 -14.81 -9.03 -1.02
CA ILE A 129 -14.71 -8.27 0.24
C ILE A 129 -14.34 -9.23 1.36
N LYS A 130 -13.18 -9.00 2.00
CA LYS A 130 -12.80 -9.75 3.20
C LYS A 130 -13.68 -9.28 4.38
N PRO A 131 -14.26 -10.19 5.17
CA PRO A 131 -14.98 -9.80 6.38
C PRO A 131 -14.03 -9.10 7.36
N ALA A 132 -14.50 -8.04 8.01
CA ALA A 132 -13.72 -7.21 8.91
C ALA A 132 -14.50 -6.89 10.18
N LEU A 133 -13.79 -6.81 11.32
CA LEU A 133 -14.35 -6.43 12.61
C LEU A 133 -13.68 -5.13 13.05
N ILE A 134 -14.47 -4.09 13.23
CA ILE A 134 -14.01 -2.78 13.67
C ILE A 134 -14.56 -2.57 15.09
N ILE A 135 -13.75 -2.04 16.01
CA ILE A 135 -14.18 -1.66 17.35
C ILE A 135 -13.83 -0.19 17.65
N THR A 136 -14.66 0.47 18.44
CA THR A 136 -14.56 1.90 18.76
C THR A 136 -15.21 2.21 20.11
N ASN A 137 -14.65 3.16 20.87
CA ASN A 137 -15.28 3.77 22.06
C ASN A 137 -16.11 5.03 21.73
N ASP A 138 -16.31 5.28 20.44
CA ASP A 138 -17.18 6.34 19.92
C ASP A 138 -18.53 5.75 19.47
N PHE A 139 -19.55 5.99 20.29
CA PHE A 139 -20.92 5.52 20.07
C PHE A 139 -21.75 6.51 19.22
N ASP A 140 -21.33 7.77 19.14
CA ASP A 140 -22.05 8.84 18.44
C ASP A 140 -21.72 8.88 16.94
N LEU A 141 -20.54 8.40 16.57
CA LEU A 141 -20.11 8.34 15.17
C LEU A 141 -21.02 7.47 14.30
N LYS A 142 -21.35 7.97 13.10
CA LYS A 142 -22.12 7.19 12.12
C LYS A 142 -21.30 6.00 11.61
N VAL A 143 -21.96 4.86 11.42
CA VAL A 143 -21.34 3.61 10.95
C VAL A 143 -20.63 3.83 9.61
N GLU A 144 -21.23 4.59 8.69
CA GLU A 144 -20.65 4.91 7.39
C GLU A 144 -19.32 5.64 7.52
N LEU A 145 -19.21 6.55 8.49
CA LEU A 145 -17.99 7.31 8.72
C LEU A 145 -16.89 6.43 9.31
N ILE A 146 -17.23 5.56 10.27
CA ILE A 146 -16.30 4.60 10.87
C ILE A 146 -15.75 3.65 9.80
N VAL A 147 -16.64 3.07 8.99
CA VAL A 147 -16.25 2.17 7.91
C VAL A 147 -15.40 2.91 6.87
N ARG A 148 -15.75 4.15 6.49
CA ARG A 148 -14.95 4.96 5.55
C ARG A 148 -13.56 5.30 6.09
N LYS A 149 -13.46 5.70 7.36
CA LYS A 149 -12.17 5.99 8.01
C LYS A 149 -11.30 4.74 8.04
N TYR A 150 -11.92 3.59 8.31
CA TYR A 150 -11.23 2.30 8.28
C TYR A 150 -10.77 1.87 6.88
N THR A 151 -11.61 2.00 5.84
CA THR A 151 -11.22 1.63 4.47
C THR A 151 -10.07 2.48 3.94
N LYS A 152 -9.97 3.75 4.32
CA LYS A 152 -8.80 4.60 4.01
C LYS A 152 -7.51 4.03 4.59
N ARG A 153 -7.51 3.58 5.86
CA ARG A 153 -6.35 2.90 6.46
C ARG A 153 -6.01 1.60 5.75
N TRP A 154 -7.02 0.80 5.40
CA TRP A 154 -6.77 -0.45 4.68
C TRP A 154 -6.06 -0.20 3.35
N ILE A 155 -6.38 0.90 2.65
CA ILE A 155 -5.64 1.34 1.46
C ILE A 155 -4.18 1.65 1.82
N VAL A 156 -3.93 2.38 2.89
CA VAL A 156 -2.57 2.68 3.37
C VAL A 156 -1.79 1.39 3.68
N GLU A 157 -2.36 0.45 4.44
CA GLU A 157 -1.72 -0.82 4.79
C GLU A 157 -1.47 -1.72 3.57
N LYS A 158 -2.41 -1.73 2.62
CA LYS A 158 -2.25 -2.42 1.34
C LYS A 158 -1.10 -1.80 0.55
N THR A 159 -1.05 -0.48 0.44
CA THR A 159 0.00 0.27 -0.24
C THR A 159 1.37 0.05 0.42
N ILE A 160 1.44 0.00 1.76
CA ILE A 160 2.67 -0.34 2.48
C ILE A 160 3.08 -1.79 2.19
N SER A 161 2.14 -2.73 2.21
CA SER A 161 2.43 -4.15 1.90
C SER A 161 2.93 -4.33 0.46
N GLU A 162 2.30 -3.66 -0.51
CA GLU A 162 2.74 -3.67 -1.90
C GLU A 162 4.15 -3.10 -2.06
N GLN A 163 4.49 -2.07 -1.31
CA GLN A 163 5.84 -1.49 -1.32
C GLN A 163 6.88 -2.41 -0.69
N ILE A 164 6.56 -3.04 0.44
CA ILE A 164 7.44 -4.02 1.07
C ILE A 164 7.72 -5.20 0.13
N GLU A 165 6.70 -5.64 -0.60
CA GLU A 165 6.81 -6.73 -1.57
C GLU A 165 7.63 -6.31 -2.80
N PHE A 166 7.30 -5.16 -3.42
CA PHE A 166 7.94 -4.66 -4.63
C PHE A 166 9.40 -4.22 -4.41
N PHE A 167 9.68 -3.46 -3.35
CA PHE A 167 11.04 -3.04 -3.00
C PHE A 167 11.82 -4.12 -2.25
N HIS A 168 11.22 -5.28 -2.02
CA HIS A 168 11.84 -6.39 -1.29
C HIS A 168 12.42 -5.95 0.06
N LEU A 169 11.74 -5.04 0.78
CA LEU A 169 12.18 -4.51 2.07
C LEU A 169 12.37 -5.61 3.14
N ASN A 170 11.77 -6.79 2.94
CA ASN A 170 11.96 -7.96 3.79
C ASN A 170 13.17 -8.84 3.40
N LEU A 171 13.98 -8.43 2.43
CA LEU A 171 15.14 -9.17 1.90
C LEU A 171 16.41 -8.31 1.93
N VAL A 172 16.55 -7.45 2.95
CA VAL A 172 17.73 -6.60 3.07
C VAL A 172 19.00 -7.48 3.06
N SER A 173 19.90 -7.19 2.13
CA SER A 173 21.07 -8.02 1.84
C SER A 173 22.14 -7.93 2.93
N SER A 174 22.05 -6.94 3.82
CA SER A 174 23.04 -6.64 4.85
C SER A 174 22.47 -6.68 6.27
N SER A 175 23.29 -7.14 7.22
CA SER A 175 23.02 -7.11 8.65
C SER A 175 23.49 -5.82 9.35
N MET A 176 24.14 -4.91 8.62
CA MET A 176 24.59 -3.63 9.16
C MET A 176 23.41 -2.65 9.21
N VAL A 177 23.13 -2.09 10.39
CA VAL A 177 22.01 -1.17 10.64
C VAL A 177 21.98 -0.01 9.64
N ILE A 178 23.13 0.63 9.41
CA ILE A 178 23.21 1.78 8.48
C ILE A 178 22.81 1.42 7.04
N LYS A 179 23.09 0.19 6.58
CA LYS A 179 22.71 -0.26 5.24
C LYS A 179 21.21 -0.56 5.17
N VAL A 180 20.65 -1.11 6.24
CA VAL A 180 19.20 -1.33 6.37
C VAL A 180 18.46 0.01 6.31
N ASP A 181 18.92 1.01 7.07
CA ASP A 181 18.29 2.34 7.10
C ASP A 181 18.41 3.06 5.75
N PHE A 182 19.54 2.92 5.06
CA PHE A 182 19.74 3.47 3.73
C PHE A 182 18.83 2.81 2.69
N ASP A 183 18.78 1.48 2.63
CA ASP A 183 17.92 0.73 1.71
C ASP A 183 16.44 1.09 1.90
N LEU A 184 16.04 1.26 3.17
CA LEU A 184 14.71 1.75 3.50
C LEU A 184 14.47 3.17 2.98
N THR A 185 15.39 4.09 3.26
CA THR A 185 15.29 5.49 2.83
C THR A 185 15.15 5.58 1.31
N MET A 186 15.97 4.82 0.57
CA MET A 186 15.91 4.74 -0.88
C MET A 186 14.59 4.16 -1.40
N SER A 187 14.01 3.19 -0.70
CA SER A 187 12.72 2.62 -1.07
C SER A 187 11.57 3.61 -0.87
N ILE A 188 11.59 4.38 0.23
CA ILE A 188 10.61 5.45 0.48
C ILE A 188 10.74 6.55 -0.59
N LEU A 189 11.96 6.98 -0.88
CA LEU A 189 12.21 7.95 -1.94
C LEU A 189 11.69 7.45 -3.30
N THR A 190 11.99 6.21 -3.65
CA THR A 190 11.57 5.60 -4.92
C THR A 190 10.05 5.52 -5.01
N HIS A 191 9.36 5.14 -3.93
CA HIS A 191 7.89 5.17 -3.89
C HIS A 191 7.34 6.57 -4.17
N ASN A 192 7.91 7.60 -3.55
CA ASN A 192 7.48 8.98 -3.75
C ASN A 192 7.72 9.45 -5.19
N LEU A 193 8.85 9.06 -5.81
CA LEU A 193 9.12 9.34 -7.22
C LEU A 193 8.12 8.64 -8.15
N PHE A 194 7.80 7.37 -7.88
CA PHE A 194 6.75 6.64 -8.59
C PHE A 194 5.40 7.33 -8.40
N ARG A 195 5.16 7.90 -7.22
CA ARG A 195 3.93 8.67 -6.96
C ARG A 195 3.82 9.95 -7.73
N LEU A 196 4.89 10.72 -7.82
CA LEU A 196 4.93 11.91 -8.67
C LEU A 196 4.73 11.52 -10.14
N PHE A 197 5.45 10.52 -10.62
CA PHE A 197 5.33 10.04 -12.00
C PHE A 197 3.89 9.62 -12.36
N ALA A 198 3.20 8.90 -11.48
CA ALA A 198 1.83 8.50 -11.78
C ALA A 198 0.78 9.59 -11.56
N LEU A 199 1.09 10.71 -10.90
CA LEU A 199 0.20 11.88 -10.91
C LEU A 199 0.13 12.52 -12.31
N ASP A 200 1.23 12.47 -13.07
CA ASP A 200 1.26 12.93 -14.46
C ASP A 200 0.50 11.98 -15.42
N LEU A 201 0.13 10.79 -14.95
CA LEU A 201 -0.62 9.78 -15.69
C LEU A 201 -2.09 9.75 -15.26
N GLU A 202 -2.95 10.62 -15.83
CA GLU A 202 -4.35 10.80 -15.39
C GLU A 202 -5.14 9.50 -15.14
N ARG A 203 -5.05 8.52 -16.04
CA ARG A 203 -5.77 7.23 -15.95
C ARG A 203 -5.09 6.19 -15.04
N TYR A 204 -3.87 6.47 -14.58
CA TYR A 204 -3.03 5.54 -13.83
C TYR A 204 -2.59 6.08 -12.46
N SER A 205 -3.12 7.22 -12.03
CA SER A 205 -2.82 7.84 -10.74
C SER A 205 -3.02 6.93 -9.52
N HIS A 206 -3.89 5.91 -9.60
CA HIS A 206 -4.20 5.01 -8.50
C HIS A 206 -3.55 3.61 -8.59
N ILE A 207 -2.66 3.36 -9.55
CA ILE A 207 -2.03 2.03 -9.67
C ILE A 207 -0.88 1.85 -8.68
N SER A 208 -0.59 0.58 -8.33
CA SER A 208 0.53 0.20 -7.47
C SER A 208 1.89 0.40 -8.17
N ASP A 209 2.94 0.51 -7.37
CA ASP A 209 4.31 0.73 -7.88
C ASP A 209 4.75 -0.38 -8.83
N GLN A 210 4.45 -1.64 -8.51
CA GLN A 210 4.73 -2.78 -9.40
C GLN A 210 3.98 -2.65 -10.73
N SER A 211 2.68 -2.33 -10.69
CA SER A 211 1.92 -2.12 -11.93
C SER A 211 2.44 -0.95 -12.76
N LEU A 212 2.92 0.11 -12.09
CA LEU A 212 3.54 1.26 -12.74
C LEU A 212 4.86 0.85 -13.41
N PHE A 213 5.69 0.10 -12.68
CA PHE A 213 6.94 -0.44 -13.20
C PHE A 213 6.69 -1.29 -14.45
N ASP A 214 5.85 -2.31 -14.35
CA ASP A 214 5.61 -3.27 -15.45
C ASP A 214 5.00 -2.62 -16.69
N LYS A 215 4.11 -1.65 -16.49
CA LYS A 215 3.39 -0.99 -17.60
C LYS A 215 4.22 0.09 -18.25
N PHE A 216 5.04 0.82 -17.49
CA PHE A 216 5.66 2.05 -17.95
C PHE A 216 7.19 2.07 -17.91
N ILE A 217 7.80 1.57 -16.84
CA ILE A 217 9.25 1.68 -16.63
C ILE A 217 10.00 0.51 -17.26
N LEU A 218 9.53 -0.72 -17.04
CA LEU A 218 10.13 -1.93 -17.57
C LEU A 218 9.85 -2.03 -19.06
N ASN A 219 10.65 -1.39 -19.90
CA ASN A 219 10.53 -1.51 -21.34
C ASN A 219 11.92 -1.60 -21.99
N THR A 220 12.06 -2.52 -22.94
CA THR A 220 13.27 -2.58 -23.76
C THR A 220 13.26 -1.41 -24.73
N ALA A 221 14.44 -0.84 -24.98
CA ALA A 221 14.60 0.22 -25.95
C ALA A 221 15.91 0.06 -26.71
N ASP A 222 15.90 0.46 -27.98
CA ASP A 222 17.13 0.73 -28.71
C ASP A 222 17.53 2.18 -28.50
N ILE A 223 18.84 2.42 -28.40
CA ILE A 223 19.40 3.74 -28.12
C ILE A 223 20.32 4.12 -29.27
N GLU A 224 20.02 5.26 -29.90
CA GLU A 224 20.91 5.90 -30.88
C GLU A 224 21.42 7.21 -30.28
N ILE A 225 22.74 7.39 -30.26
CA ILE A 225 23.38 8.58 -29.71
C ILE A 225 23.93 9.40 -30.88
N GLU A 226 23.47 10.64 -31.00
CA GLU A 226 23.95 11.65 -31.95
C GLU A 226 24.72 12.75 -31.20
N ASN A 227 25.31 13.69 -31.94
CA ASN A 227 26.20 14.72 -31.37
C ASN A 227 25.53 15.62 -30.32
N ASP A 228 24.22 15.87 -30.42
CA ASP A 228 23.50 16.78 -29.51
C ASP A 228 22.24 16.15 -28.88
N LYS A 229 21.96 14.87 -29.16
CA LYS A 229 20.76 14.19 -28.70
C LYS A 229 20.87 12.68 -28.62
N ILE A 230 20.09 12.10 -27.72
CA ILE A 230 19.91 10.68 -27.52
C ILE A 230 18.49 10.32 -27.94
N LYS A 231 18.36 9.45 -28.94
CA LYS A 231 17.07 8.89 -29.37
C LYS A 231 16.85 7.55 -28.69
N VAL A 232 15.70 7.41 -28.04
CA VAL A 232 15.30 6.19 -27.32
C VAL A 232 14.07 5.60 -28.00
N PHE A 233 14.24 4.44 -28.65
CA PHE A 233 13.18 3.72 -29.35
C PHE A 233 12.57 2.66 -28.44
N LEU A 234 11.49 3.00 -27.77
CA LEU A 234 10.79 2.12 -26.84
C LEU A 234 10.02 1.03 -27.60
N LYS A 235 10.20 -0.23 -27.19
CA LYS A 235 9.43 -1.36 -27.73
C LYS A 235 7.93 -1.14 -27.56
N LYS A 236 7.14 -1.61 -28.54
CA LYS A 236 5.67 -1.45 -28.55
C LYS A 236 5.05 -2.07 -27.30
N LYS A 237 4.32 -1.25 -26.56
CA LYS A 237 3.46 -1.65 -25.44
C LYS A 237 2.11 -0.96 -25.55
N ARG A 238 1.06 -1.57 -25.00
CA ARG A 238 -0.29 -0.99 -24.92
C ARG A 238 -0.30 0.42 -24.33
N ASN A 239 0.58 0.68 -23.36
CA ASN A 239 0.67 1.92 -22.61
C ASN A 239 1.66 2.94 -23.21
N LEU A 240 2.38 2.57 -24.27
CA LEU A 240 3.43 3.39 -24.87
C LEU A 240 2.94 4.78 -25.34
N PRO A 241 1.75 4.94 -25.97
CA PRO A 241 1.31 6.26 -26.42
C PRO A 241 1.26 7.31 -25.29
N VAL A 242 0.85 6.89 -24.09
CA VAL A 242 0.75 7.76 -22.92
C VAL A 242 2.14 8.23 -22.45
N ILE A 243 3.15 7.36 -22.53
CA ILE A 243 4.54 7.73 -22.21
C ILE A 243 5.05 8.77 -23.20
N LEU A 244 4.86 8.51 -24.50
CA LEU A 244 5.38 9.40 -25.53
C LEU A 244 4.78 10.80 -25.41
N GLU A 245 3.48 10.90 -25.12
CA GLU A 245 2.79 12.17 -24.86
C GLU A 245 3.40 12.95 -23.69
N ILE A 246 3.68 12.28 -22.56
CA ILE A 246 4.26 12.94 -21.39
C ILE A 246 5.72 13.31 -21.64
N MET A 247 6.50 12.42 -22.27
CA MET A 247 7.91 12.64 -22.56
C MET A 247 8.14 13.76 -23.56
N GLN A 248 7.19 14.07 -24.45
CA GLN A 248 7.27 15.24 -25.34
C GLN A 248 7.45 16.55 -24.57
N LYS A 249 6.88 16.67 -23.36
CA LYS A 249 7.05 17.86 -22.50
C LYS A 249 8.53 18.09 -22.11
N PHE A 250 9.35 17.04 -22.17
CA PHE A 250 10.75 17.05 -21.78
C PHE A 250 11.73 17.01 -22.98
N ALA A 251 11.23 16.97 -24.22
CA ALA A 251 12.09 16.81 -25.41
C ALA A 251 13.11 17.95 -25.60
N SER A 252 12.78 19.16 -25.14
CA SER A 252 13.67 20.33 -25.20
C SER A 252 14.64 20.43 -24.00
N LYS A 253 14.49 19.56 -22.99
CA LYS A 253 15.31 19.61 -21.77
C LYS A 253 16.71 19.10 -22.08
N LYS A 254 17.71 19.88 -21.72
CA LYS A 254 19.12 19.49 -21.75
C LYS A 254 19.53 18.93 -20.39
N TYR A 255 20.36 17.90 -20.41
CA TYR A 255 20.84 17.24 -19.20
C TYR A 255 22.34 17.49 -19.05
N GLU A 256 22.74 18.32 -18.08
CA GLU A 256 24.13 18.74 -17.88
C GLU A 256 25.07 17.55 -17.63
N TRP A 257 24.61 16.57 -16.84
CA TRP A 257 25.34 15.34 -16.54
C TRP A 257 25.41 14.36 -17.73
N LEU A 258 24.65 14.62 -18.81
CA LEU A 258 24.76 13.93 -20.10
C LEU A 258 25.42 14.83 -21.16
N GLY A 259 26.35 15.70 -20.77
CA GLY A 259 27.08 16.55 -21.72
C GLY A 259 26.17 17.56 -22.45
N ASN A 260 25.09 18.01 -21.79
CA ASN A 260 24.07 18.92 -22.37
C ASN A 260 23.29 18.36 -23.57
N MET A 261 23.28 17.02 -23.72
CA MET A 261 22.45 16.36 -24.73
C MET A 261 20.95 16.45 -24.41
N ARG A 262 20.13 16.42 -25.46
CA ARG A 262 18.66 16.28 -25.37
C ARG A 262 18.26 14.81 -25.43
N MET A 263 17.09 14.47 -24.89
CA MET A 263 16.54 13.11 -24.98
C MET A 263 15.20 13.13 -25.72
N GLU A 264 15.09 12.30 -26.75
CA GLU A 264 13.88 12.16 -27.57
C GLU A 264 13.40 10.71 -27.51
N PHE A 265 12.11 10.51 -27.26
CA PHE A 265 11.50 9.18 -27.11
C PHE A 265 10.60 8.87 -28.30
N TYR A 266 10.75 7.67 -28.85
CA TYR A 266 10.03 7.17 -30.02
C TYR A 266 9.45 5.79 -29.76
N GLY A 267 8.44 5.40 -30.54
CA GLY A 267 8.02 4.00 -30.60
C GLY A 267 8.85 3.23 -31.62
N ALA A 268 9.39 2.09 -31.23
CA ALA A 268 10.10 1.21 -32.14
C ALA A 268 9.15 0.72 -33.26
N SER A 269 9.67 0.61 -34.48
CA SER A 269 8.87 0.17 -35.64
C SER A 269 8.52 -1.32 -35.59
N TYR A 270 9.31 -2.12 -34.86
CA TYR A 270 9.13 -3.56 -34.69
C TYR A 270 8.38 -3.92 -33.40
N SER A 271 7.89 -5.16 -33.32
CA SER A 271 7.06 -5.67 -32.22
C SER A 271 7.85 -6.46 -31.18
#